data_AF-A0A319B4N3-F1
#
_entry.id   AF-A0A319B4N3-F1
#
_cell.length_a   1.000
_cell.length_b   1.000
_cell.length_c   1.000
_cell.angle_alpha   90.00
_cell.angle_beta   90.00
_cell.angle_gamma   90.00
#
_symmetry.space_group_name_H-M   'P 1'
#
loop_
_entity.id
_entity.type
_entity.pdbx_description
1 polymer ?
#
loop_
_entity_poly.entity_id
_entity_poly.type
_entity_poly.pdbx_seq_one_letter_code
_entity_poly.pdbx_strand_id
1 'polypeptide(L)'
;MTGRGGGGGARKTLLAPIHFIFKLLQQRSTVSIWLYEQLAFRIEGKIRGFDEFMNLVIDDAVEVRMATKSEEEKRRPLGQILLKGDNVSLIQAVQ
;
A
#
# COMPACT_ATOMS: atom_id res chain seq x y z
N MET A 1 21.56 48.00 -0.23
CA MET A 1 20.26 47.30 -0.43
C MET A 1 20.49 45.81 -0.21
N THR A 2 20.24 45.33 1.01
CA THR A 2 20.43 43.93 1.40
C THR A 2 19.09 43.20 1.29
N GLY A 3 18.88 42.52 0.14
CA GLY A 3 17.73 41.65 -0.09
C GLY A 3 17.89 40.34 0.67
N ARG A 4 17.13 40.19 1.76
CA ARG A 4 17.13 39.03 2.64
C ARG A 4 15.92 38.14 2.30
N GLY A 5 16.18 36.88 1.99
CA GLY A 5 15.36 35.73 2.40
C GLY A 5 14.02 35.50 1.71
N GLY A 6 13.95 34.44 0.92
CA GLY A 6 12.69 33.84 0.47
C GLY A 6 12.88 32.39 0.09
N GLY A 7 13.34 31.56 1.05
CA GLY A 7 13.45 30.12 0.87
C GLY A 7 12.08 29.54 0.56
N GLY A 8 11.85 29.22 -0.72
CA GLY A 8 10.72 28.44 -1.20
C GLY A 8 10.85 26.99 -0.74
N GLY A 9 10.78 26.77 0.57
CA GLY A 9 10.59 25.43 1.11
C GLY A 9 9.23 24.94 0.63
N ALA A 10 9.23 23.92 -0.23
CA ALA A 10 8.03 23.26 -0.71
C ALA A 10 7.09 22.99 0.47
N ARG A 11 5.96 23.71 0.51
CA ARG A 11 4.96 23.56 1.56
C ARG A 11 4.49 22.12 1.48
N LYS A 12 4.86 21.29 2.47
CA LYS A 12 4.38 19.90 2.55
C LYS A 12 2.87 19.96 2.75
N THR A 13 2.13 19.83 1.66
CA THR A 13 0.68 19.77 1.70
C THR A 13 0.30 18.54 2.53
N LEU A 14 -0.42 18.75 3.62
CA LEU A 14 -1.00 17.67 4.41
C LEU A 14 -2.06 16.99 3.53
N LEU A 15 -1.76 15.78 3.06
CA LEU A 15 -2.69 14.99 2.26
C LEU A 15 -3.60 14.19 3.20
N ALA A 16 -4.90 14.19 2.90
CA ALA A 16 -5.82 13.23 3.50
C ALA A 16 -5.42 11.79 3.09
N PRO A 17 -5.58 10.79 3.97
CA PRO A 17 -5.21 9.40 3.67
C PRO A 17 -5.93 8.83 2.43
N ILE A 18 -7.18 9.21 2.19
CA ILE A 18 -7.95 8.81 1.01
C ILE A 18 -7.25 9.27 -0.27
N HIS A 19 -6.68 10.48 -0.28
CA HIS A 19 -5.93 10.98 -1.44
C HIS A 19 -4.66 10.18 -1.70
N PHE A 20 -4.05 9.60 -0.65
CA PHE A 20 -2.90 8.71 -0.82
C PHE A 20 -3.30 7.40 -1.53
N ILE A 21 -4.39 6.77 -1.11
CA ILE A 21 -4.90 5.54 -1.77
C ILE A 21 -5.32 5.83 -3.21
N PHE A 22 -5.99 6.95 -3.44
CA PHE A 22 -6.38 7.38 -4.77
C PHE A 22 -5.15 7.55 -5.69
N LYS A 23 -4.07 8.14 -5.18
CA LYS A 23 -2.81 8.25 -5.91
C LYS A 23 -2.21 6.88 -6.26
N LEU A 24 -2.22 5.92 -5.33
CA LEU A 24 -1.73 4.56 -5.59
C LEU A 24 -2.53 3.86 -6.69
N LEU A 25 -3.86 4.02 -6.68
CA LEU A 25 -4.76 3.51 -7.72
C LEU A 25 -4.45 4.16 -9.08
N GLN A 26 -4.32 5.49 -9.13
CA GLN A 26 -4.05 6.22 -10.38
C GLN A 26 -2.69 5.86 -10.97
N GLN A 27 -1.67 5.66 -10.13
CA GLN A 27 -0.32 5.27 -10.56
C GLN A 27 -0.21 3.78 -10.89
N ARG A 28 -1.23 2.97 -10.57
CA ARG A 28 -1.19 1.50 -10.65
C ARG A 28 0.06 0.92 -9.98
N SER A 29 0.47 1.54 -8.88
CA SER A 29 1.65 1.12 -8.12
C SER A 29 1.39 -0.20 -7.43
N THR A 30 2.43 -1.04 -7.37
CA THR A 30 2.40 -2.24 -6.55
C THR A 30 2.41 -1.82 -5.08
N VAL A 31 1.46 -2.33 -4.31
CA VAL A 31 1.36 -2.09 -2.88
C VAL A 31 1.58 -3.39 -2.12
N SER A 32 2.17 -3.30 -0.94
CA SER A 32 2.27 -4.37 0.04
C SER A 32 1.31 -4.06 1.20
N ILE A 33 0.37 -4.95 1.42
CA ILE A 33 -0.70 -4.82 2.41
C ILE A 33 -0.41 -5.76 3.55
N TRP A 34 -0.36 -5.18 4.74
CA TRP A 34 -0.15 -5.90 5.99
C TRP A 34 -1.50 -6.23 6.59
N LEU A 35 -1.65 -7.48 7.01
CA LEU A 35 -2.90 -7.99 7.51
C LEU A 35 -2.98 -7.84 9.03
N TYR A 36 -4.20 -7.63 9.53
CA TYR A 36 -4.48 -7.61 10.96
C TYR A 36 -4.23 -8.99 11.59
N GLU A 37 -3.52 -9.01 12.72
CA GLU A 37 -3.13 -10.22 13.49
C GLU A 37 -2.29 -11.28 12.75
N GLN A 38 -2.06 -11.11 11.45
CA GLN A 38 -1.34 -12.06 10.62
C GLN A 38 0.02 -11.49 10.19
N LEU A 39 1.05 -11.85 10.95
CA LEU A 39 2.43 -11.41 10.68
C LEU A 39 3.18 -12.35 9.73
N ALA A 40 2.67 -13.55 9.48
CA ALA A 40 3.38 -14.57 8.70
C ALA A 40 3.39 -14.26 7.19
N PHE A 41 2.38 -13.54 6.70
CA PHE A 41 2.27 -13.23 5.28
C PHE A 41 1.68 -11.85 5.02
N ARG A 42 1.98 -11.33 3.84
CA ARG A 42 1.50 -10.05 3.31
C ARG A 42 0.87 -10.29 1.95
N ILE A 43 0.01 -9.38 1.53
CA ILE A 43 -0.57 -9.40 0.19
C ILE A 43 0.09 -8.29 -0.62
N GLU A 44 0.72 -8.66 -1.72
CA GLU A 44 1.22 -7.70 -2.70
C GLU A 44 0.32 -7.67 -3.93
N GLY A 45 0.14 -6.52 -4.55
CA GLY A 45 -0.61 -6.41 -5.80
C GLY A 45 -0.91 -4.98 -6.18
N LYS A 46 -1.76 -4.77 -7.18
CA LYS A 46 -2.15 -3.43 -7.65
C LYS A 46 -3.58 -3.14 -7.25
N ILE A 47 -3.80 -1.99 -6.60
CA ILE A 47 -5.15 -1.55 -6.23
C ILE A 47 -5.91 -1.16 -7.50
N ARG A 48 -7.00 -1.88 -7.78
CA ARG A 48 -7.93 -1.57 -8.88
C ARG A 48 -9.06 -0.65 -8.42
N GLY A 49 -9.51 -0.80 -7.18
CA GLY A 49 -10.62 -0.05 -6.60
C GLY A 49 -10.65 -0.18 -5.08
N PHE A 50 -11.33 0.78 -4.42
CA PHE A 50 -11.64 0.76 -3.00
C PHE A 50 -13.02 1.35 -2.73
N ASP A 51 -13.59 1.08 -1.56
CA ASP A 51 -14.89 1.60 -1.13
C ASP A 51 -14.81 2.42 0.17
N GLU A 52 -15.96 2.86 0.69
CA GLU A 52 -16.06 3.63 1.94
C GLU A 52 -15.63 2.85 3.19
N PHE A 53 -15.65 1.52 3.12
CA PHE A 53 -15.24 0.61 4.20
C PHE A 53 -13.79 0.15 4.04
N MET A 54 -13.05 0.71 3.08
CA MET A 54 -11.66 0.35 2.76
C MET A 54 -11.52 -1.11 2.29
N ASN A 55 -12.57 -1.72 1.76
CA ASN A 55 -12.44 -2.97 1.02
C ASN A 55 -11.66 -2.69 -0.27
N LEU A 56 -10.64 -3.50 -0.56
CA LEU A 56 -9.72 -3.28 -1.68
C LEU A 56 -9.90 -4.37 -2.73
N VAL A 57 -10.10 -3.97 -3.97
CA VAL A 57 -9.97 -4.88 -5.12
C VAL A 57 -8.53 -4.82 -5.59
N ILE A 58 -7.84 -5.96 -5.55
CA ILE A 58 -6.43 -6.08 -5.88
C ILE A 58 -6.29 -6.98 -7.11
N ASP A 59 -5.65 -6.46 -8.14
CA ASP A 59 -5.24 -7.20 -9.34
C ASP A 59 -3.78 -7.68 -9.18
N ASP A 60 -3.44 -8.77 -9.88
CA ASP A 60 -2.12 -9.43 -9.81
C ASP A 60 -1.68 -9.75 -8.38
N ALA A 61 -2.63 -10.13 -7.50
CA ALA A 61 -2.36 -10.34 -6.09
C ALA A 61 -1.44 -11.55 -5.86
N VAL A 62 -0.48 -11.40 -4.98
CA VAL A 62 0.48 -12.42 -4.55
C VAL A 62 0.54 -12.45 -3.03
N GLU A 63 0.33 -13.64 -2.45
CA GLU A 63 0.61 -13.89 -1.05
C GLU A 63 2.11 -14.05 -0.89
N VAL A 64 2.74 -13.15 -0.14
CA VAL A 64 4.17 -13.19 0.20
C VAL A 64 4.29 -13.64 1.64
N ARG A 65 4.73 -14.89 1.83
CA ARG A 65 5.06 -15.43 3.15
C ARG A 65 6.47 -15.01 3.53
N MET A 66 6.60 -14.35 4.67
CA MET A 66 7.89 -13.86 5.16
C MET A 66 8.80 -15.03 5.48
N ALA A 67 10.06 -14.96 5.04
CA ALA A 67 11.05 -15.98 5.37
C ALA A 67 11.26 -16.06 6.88
N THR A 68 11.27 -17.27 7.42
CA THR A 68 11.69 -17.53 8.80
C THR A 68 13.10 -18.12 8.78
N LYS A 69 13.74 -18.29 9.95
CA LYS A 69 15.06 -18.95 10.03
C LYS A 69 15.09 -20.36 9.41
N SER A 70 13.93 -20.96 9.14
CA SER A 70 13.76 -22.33 8.66
C SER A 70 13.10 -22.44 7.27
N GLU A 71 12.43 -21.40 6.77
CA GLU A 71 11.69 -21.47 5.51
C GLU A 71 12.01 -20.27 4.62
N GLU A 72 12.25 -20.56 3.33
CA GLU A 72 12.43 -19.56 2.28
C GLU A 72 11.14 -18.77 2.03
N GLU A 73 11.29 -17.56 1.48
CA GLU A 73 10.16 -16.72 1.06
C GLU A 73 9.34 -17.45 0.00
N LYS A 74 8.07 -17.74 0.32
CA LYS A 74 7.13 -18.36 -0.61
C LYS A 74 6.18 -17.29 -1.14
N ARG A 75 6.17 -17.14 -2.47
CA ARG A 75 5.27 -16.25 -3.20
C ARG A 75 4.22 -17.09 -3.91
N ARG A 76 2.95 -16.93 -3.55
CA ARG A 76 1.83 -17.65 -4.16
C ARG A 76 0.93 -16.67 -4.92
N PRO A 77 0.77 -16.83 -6.25
CA PRO A 77 -0.17 -16.01 -7.01
C PRO A 77 -1.60 -16.36 -6.62
N LEU A 78 -2.39 -15.32 -6.35
CA LEU A 78 -3.83 -15.41 -6.06
C LEU A 78 -4.69 -14.86 -7.21
N GLY A 79 -4.11 -14.00 -8.07
CA GLY A 79 -4.83 -13.37 -9.18
C GLY A 79 -5.64 -12.17 -8.71
N GLN A 80 -6.91 -12.07 -9.10
CA GLN A 80 -7.78 -10.99 -8.64
C GLN A 80 -8.49 -11.39 -7.34
N ILE A 81 -8.36 -10.55 -6.32
CA ILE A 81 -9.01 -10.78 -5.01
C ILE A 81 -9.72 -9.51 -4.51
N LEU A 82 -10.72 -9.72 -3.66
CA LEU A 82 -11.33 -8.67 -2.85
C LEU A 82 -10.87 -8.87 -1.40
N LEU A 83 -10.09 -7.92 -0.89
CA LEU A 83 -9.62 -7.89 0.48
C LEU A 83 -10.56 -7.02 1.32
N LYS A 84 -11.06 -7.57 2.43
CA LYS A 84 -11.92 -6.81 3.33
C LYS A 84 -11.12 -5.79 4.14
N GLY A 85 -11.68 -4.60 4.34
CA GLY A 85 -11.02 -3.48 5.02
C GLY A 85 -10.72 -3.72 6.50
N ASP A 86 -11.50 -4.59 7.16
CA ASP A 86 -11.28 -5.05 8.54
C ASP A 86 -9.94 -5.78 8.73
N ASN A 87 -9.44 -6.42 7.67
CA ASN A 87 -8.18 -7.16 7.70
C ASN A 87 -6.97 -6.27 7.36
N VAL A 88 -7.14 -4.99 7.01
CA VAL A 88 -6.04 -4.12 6.58
C VAL A 88 -5.42 -3.39 7.77
N SER A 89 -4.14 -3.64 8.04
CA SER A 89 -3.38 -2.90 9.07
C SER A 89 -2.55 -1.75 8.49
N LEU A 90 -1.86 -2.00 7.37
CA LEU A 90 -0.98 -1.01 6.76
C LEU A 90 -0.94 -1.22 5.24
N ILE A 91 -1.00 -0.12 4.49
CA ILE A 91 -0.80 -0.09 3.03
C ILE A 91 0.52 0.62 2.75
N GLN A 92 1.48 -0.11 2.19
CA GLN A 92 2.79 0.41 1.82
C GLN A 92 2.93 0.39 0.30
N ALA A 93 3.40 1.49 -0.30
CA ALA A 93 3.84 1.46 -1.69
C ALA A 93 5.17 0.68 -1.79
N VAL A 94 5.23 -0.32 -2.64
CA VAL A 94 6.49 -1.00 -3.00
C VAL A 94 7.14 -0.15 -4.09
N GLN A 95 8.36 0.30 -3.83
CA GLN A 95 9.07 1.27 -4.66
C GLN A 95 9.78 0.60 -5.83
#